data_AF-A0A817XB93-F1
#
_entry.id   AF-A0A817XB93-F1
#
_cell.length_a   1.000
_cell.length_b   1.000
_cell.length_c   1.000
_cell.angle_alpha   90.00
_cell.angle_beta   90.00
_cell.angle_gamma   90.00
#
_symmetry.space_group_name_H-M   'P 1'
#
loop_
_entity.id
_entity.type
_entity.pdbx_description
1 polymer ?
#
loop_
_entity_poly.entity_id
_entity_poly.type
_entity_poly.pdbx_seq_one_letter_code
_entity_poly.pdbx_strand_id
1 'polypeptide(L)'
;SGKEEPKPADPLPGTQPSQTSSDLNALIVQKERKIEKLTSDCDEQVREITSLKEKVQRQMEQILWQEEELTANKEEVKKYNEEVTKWRETVTQLIESTKTKNLTIETQQQQIQIQQQQIETQQQHMQEQNKRISLLETTIRDQKEQIEKWFQALKDMKQIPKVPPKIASLSAPPDIQNMLQNPPSGTPILPNVPQHSPPNTAPNLEAGAPALISVSQTAGTPPSAGAHLPSTVAGPSSSVTFPAMGQSNGTISTTAHVPDPYDINSYGTYQVTIFDEAQQEILVSTLITVVPDTKICVPKQFVIRDALNNIVVGGRVTLKNGNGTIAFTGVTDSTGTVRISDTLPDDIYDVEINSNNSQLKTLQFKMVVFRGIRPPNSNQFPAPNVPNPNQMKFVLKWDALPADLDSHMFASNGTHVYYQNTAAGTMSLDCDVTSGDGPETITVDFQPNVKYVYVVHR
;
A
#
# COMPACT_ATOMS: atom_id res chain seq x y z
N SER A 1 111.04 89.05 -80.65
CA SER A 1 110.42 89.24 -81.98
C SER A 1 109.50 88.07 -82.20
N GLY A 2 108.17 88.31 -82.29
CA GLY A 2 107.08 87.41 -82.74
C GLY A 2 107.00 85.98 -82.16
N LYS A 3 105.88 85.32 -81.93
CA LYS A 3 104.43 85.48 -82.11
C LYS A 3 103.87 84.05 -81.88
N GLU A 4 102.59 83.91 -81.50
CA GLU A 4 101.77 82.68 -81.47
C GLU A 4 101.98 81.75 -80.25
N GLU A 5 101.13 81.83 -79.22
CA GLU A 5 99.77 81.25 -79.03
C GLU A 5 99.82 79.90 -78.27
N PRO A 6 99.08 79.73 -77.16
CA PRO A 6 99.22 78.57 -76.29
C PRO A 6 98.30 77.43 -76.72
N LYS A 7 98.85 76.22 -76.90
CA LYS A 7 98.05 74.98 -76.95
C LYS A 7 97.87 74.44 -75.52
N PRO A 8 96.65 74.03 -75.13
CA PRO A 8 96.36 73.62 -73.76
C PRO A 8 96.97 72.25 -73.44
N ALA A 9 97.26 72.07 -72.14
CA ALA A 9 97.66 70.82 -71.55
C ALA A 9 96.57 69.74 -71.69
N ASP A 10 96.97 68.52 -72.05
CA ASP A 10 96.18 67.32 -71.78
C ASP A 10 96.11 67.09 -70.27
N PRO A 11 94.93 66.88 -69.67
CA PRO A 11 94.86 66.43 -68.30
C PRO A 11 95.21 64.94 -68.22
N LEU A 12 96.07 64.63 -67.25
CA LEU A 12 96.34 63.30 -66.71
C LEU A 12 95.05 62.49 -66.49
N PRO A 13 95.02 61.17 -66.75
CA PRO A 13 93.94 60.31 -66.31
C PRO A 13 94.06 60.07 -64.80
N GLY A 14 93.49 61.00 -64.04
CA GLY A 14 93.22 60.83 -62.61
C GLY A 14 91.85 60.19 -62.41
N THR A 15 91.86 59.03 -61.77
CA THR A 15 90.82 58.53 -60.83
C THR A 15 89.38 58.38 -61.34
N GLN A 16 88.95 57.13 -61.54
CA GLN A 16 87.57 56.70 -61.30
C GLN A 16 87.38 56.40 -59.79
N PRO A 17 86.59 57.20 -59.06
CA PRO A 17 85.93 56.72 -57.86
C PRO A 17 84.48 57.25 -57.84
N SER A 18 83.55 56.57 -58.52
CA SER A 18 82.13 56.93 -58.36
C SER A 18 81.15 55.77 -58.62
N GLN A 19 81.47 54.81 -59.50
CA GLN A 19 80.57 53.68 -59.78
C GLN A 19 80.66 52.55 -58.75
N THR A 20 81.86 52.17 -58.29
CA THR A 20 82.04 51.05 -57.33
C THR A 20 81.48 51.34 -55.94
N SER A 21 81.55 52.59 -55.46
CA SER A 21 80.98 53.00 -54.17
C SER A 21 79.45 53.05 -54.20
N SER A 22 78.88 53.49 -55.32
CA SER A 22 77.43 53.51 -55.55
C SER A 22 76.84 52.10 -55.58
N ASP A 23 77.49 51.17 -56.28
CA ASP A 23 77.03 49.77 -56.37
C ASP A 23 77.16 49.04 -55.02
N LEU A 24 78.20 49.34 -54.24
CA LEU A 24 78.36 48.79 -52.89
C LEU A 24 77.27 49.30 -51.94
N ASN A 25 76.96 50.59 -51.98
CA ASN A 25 75.87 51.18 -51.19
C ASN A 25 74.50 50.62 -51.57
N ALA A 26 74.24 50.42 -52.86
CA ALA A 26 72.99 49.79 -53.32
C ALA A 26 72.85 48.35 -52.82
N LEU A 27 73.96 47.58 -52.81
CA LEU A 27 73.99 46.22 -52.27
C LEU A 27 73.79 46.20 -50.75
N ILE A 28 74.38 47.14 -50.01
CA ILE A 28 74.19 47.29 -48.55
C ILE A 28 72.72 47.56 -48.24
N VAL A 29 72.09 48.53 -48.91
CA VAL A 29 70.67 48.86 -48.72
C VAL A 29 69.77 47.66 -49.06
N GLN A 30 70.10 46.88 -50.09
CA GLN A 30 69.37 45.66 -50.42
C GLN A 30 69.49 44.59 -49.32
N LYS A 31 70.68 44.43 -48.73
CA LYS A 31 70.93 43.49 -47.64
C LYS A 31 70.24 43.94 -46.35
N GLU A 32 70.26 45.23 -46.03
CA GLU A 32 69.55 45.82 -44.89
C GLU A 32 68.04 45.59 -45.00
N ARG A 33 67.43 45.85 -46.17
CA ARG A 33 66.01 45.54 -46.41
C ARG A 33 65.70 44.06 -46.26
N LYS A 34 66.61 43.18 -46.68
CA LYS A 34 66.44 41.73 -46.53
C LYS A 34 66.54 41.31 -45.06
N ILE A 35 67.42 41.93 -44.29
CA ILE A 35 67.54 41.72 -42.84
C ILE A 35 66.29 42.21 -42.13
N GLU A 36 65.81 43.42 -42.41
CA GLU A 36 64.57 43.96 -41.83
C GLU A 36 63.36 43.05 -42.10
N LYS A 37 63.23 42.53 -43.33
CA LYS A 37 62.18 41.58 -43.67
C LYS A 37 62.30 40.28 -42.86
N LEU A 38 63.49 39.70 -42.79
CA LEU A 38 63.72 38.48 -42.01
C LEU A 38 63.49 38.68 -40.51
N THR A 39 63.84 39.84 -39.97
CA THR A 39 63.56 40.21 -38.57
C THR A 39 62.06 40.32 -38.34
N SER A 40 61.32 40.99 -39.24
CA SER A 40 59.86 41.08 -39.15
C SER A 40 59.19 39.71 -39.21
N ASP A 41 59.62 38.84 -40.13
CA ASP A 41 59.09 37.47 -40.26
C ASP A 41 59.40 36.65 -38.98
N CYS A 42 60.59 36.82 -38.39
CA CYS A 42 60.98 36.19 -37.13
C CYS A 42 60.12 36.67 -35.95
N ASP A 43 59.88 37.98 -35.84
CA ASP A 43 59.03 38.57 -34.79
C ASP A 43 57.57 38.11 -34.90
N GLU A 44 57.08 37.87 -36.12
CA GLU A 44 55.76 37.28 -36.36
C GLU A 44 55.71 35.82 -35.92
N GLN A 45 56.72 35.02 -36.27
CA GLN A 45 56.83 33.62 -35.80
C GLN A 45 56.94 33.52 -34.27
N VAL A 46 57.69 34.41 -33.62
CA VAL A 46 57.81 34.45 -32.16
C VAL A 46 56.45 34.77 -31.51
N ARG A 47 55.68 35.69 -32.09
CA ARG A 47 54.32 35.99 -31.62
C ARG A 47 53.38 34.80 -31.77
N GLU A 48 53.45 34.09 -32.90
CA GLU A 48 52.64 32.90 -33.14
C GLU A 48 53.00 31.77 -32.15
N ILE A 49 54.28 31.50 -31.95
CA ILE A 49 54.77 30.51 -30.96
C ILE A 49 54.30 30.88 -29.54
N THR A 50 54.33 32.17 -29.19
CA THR A 50 53.89 32.64 -27.88
C THR A 50 52.38 32.40 -27.69
N SER A 51 51.57 32.71 -28.71
CA SER A 51 50.13 32.43 -28.70
C SER A 51 49.83 30.92 -28.60
N LEU A 52 50.57 30.09 -29.34
CA LEU A 52 50.43 28.64 -29.27
C LEU A 52 50.80 28.10 -27.89
N LYS A 53 51.87 28.63 -27.27
CA LYS A 53 52.27 28.25 -25.91
C LYS A 53 51.17 28.55 -24.89
N GLU A 54 50.52 29.71 -24.99
CA GLU A 54 49.40 30.06 -24.11
C GLU A 54 48.18 29.15 -24.34
N LYS A 55 47.87 28.80 -25.59
CA LYS A 55 46.79 27.85 -25.89
C LYS A 55 47.07 26.47 -25.30
N VAL A 56 48.29 25.96 -25.45
CA VAL A 56 48.72 24.66 -24.88
C VAL A 56 48.64 24.70 -23.35
N GLN A 57 49.06 25.79 -22.72
CA GLN A 57 48.97 25.95 -21.27
C GLN A 57 47.53 25.88 -20.78
N ARG A 58 46.60 26.59 -21.43
CA ARG A 58 45.16 26.52 -21.07
C ARG A 58 44.56 25.14 -21.29
N GLN A 59 44.97 24.44 -22.35
CA GLN A 59 44.54 23.06 -22.59
C GLN A 59 45.05 22.11 -21.51
N MET A 60 46.30 22.28 -21.04
CA MET A 60 46.85 21.50 -19.94
C MET A 60 46.05 21.70 -18.65
N GLU A 61 45.71 22.95 -18.32
CA GLU A 61 44.89 23.27 -17.14
C GLU A 61 43.48 22.66 -17.22
N GLN A 62 42.87 22.65 -18.41
CA GLN A 62 41.58 21.97 -18.63
C GLN A 62 41.68 20.46 -18.45
N ILE A 63 42.75 19.82 -18.94
CA ILE A 63 42.97 18.38 -18.79
C ILE A 63 43.14 18.01 -17.32
N LEU A 64 43.95 18.78 -16.57
CA LEU A 64 44.15 18.54 -15.14
C LEU A 64 42.83 18.61 -14.36
N TRP A 65 41.99 19.61 -14.64
CA TRP A 65 40.68 19.72 -14.01
C TRP A 65 39.77 18.52 -14.35
N GLN A 66 39.77 18.07 -15.60
CA GLN A 66 39.01 16.89 -16.02
C GLN A 66 39.51 15.60 -15.35
N GLU A 67 40.82 15.47 -15.11
CA GLU A 67 41.41 14.32 -14.41
C GLU A 67 41.00 14.29 -12.93
N GLU A 68 40.94 15.44 -12.27
CA GLU A 68 40.44 15.57 -10.89
C GLU A 68 38.95 15.19 -10.81
N GLU A 69 38.13 15.71 -11.72
CA GLU A 69 36.70 15.40 -11.78
C GLU A 69 36.47 13.90 -12.06
N LEU A 70 37.22 13.31 -12.99
CA LEU A 70 37.15 11.87 -13.29
C LEU A 70 37.54 11.03 -12.07
N THR A 71 38.49 11.49 -11.27
CA THR A 71 38.92 10.79 -10.05
C THR A 71 37.85 10.84 -8.97
N ALA A 72 37.21 12.00 -8.77
CA ALA A 72 36.09 12.14 -7.85
C ALA A 72 34.91 11.23 -8.26
N ASN A 73 34.56 11.22 -9.55
CA ASN A 73 33.49 10.38 -10.08
C ASN A 73 33.78 8.88 -9.90
N LYS A 74 35.05 8.44 -10.06
CA LYS A 74 35.43 7.05 -9.80
C LYS A 74 35.19 6.63 -8.36
N GLU A 75 35.50 7.49 -7.39
CA GLU A 75 35.28 7.17 -5.98
C GLU A 75 33.80 7.14 -5.63
N GLU A 76 32.97 7.98 -6.28
CA GLU A 76 31.52 7.94 -6.13
C GLU A 76 30.92 6.63 -6.69
N VAL A 77 31.34 6.22 -7.89
CA VAL A 77 30.94 4.93 -8.49
C VAL A 77 31.32 3.75 -7.60
N LYS A 78 32.49 3.80 -6.95
CA LYS A 78 32.92 2.77 -6.01
C LYS A 78 31.99 2.67 -4.80
N LYS A 79 31.59 3.81 -4.22
CA LYS A 79 30.61 3.84 -3.12
C LYS A 79 29.26 3.23 -3.54
N TYR A 80 28.75 3.60 -4.70
CA TYR A 80 27.51 3.01 -5.22
C TYR A 80 27.63 1.50 -5.44
N ASN A 81 28.77 1.02 -5.93
CA ASN A 81 28.98 -0.43 -6.09
C ASN A 81 29.01 -1.18 -4.75
N GLU A 82 29.58 -0.59 -3.70
CA GLU A 82 29.55 -1.17 -2.35
C GLU A 82 28.12 -1.24 -1.81
N GLU A 83 27.31 -0.19 -2.02
CA GLU A 83 25.89 -0.19 -1.63
C GLU A 83 25.07 -1.23 -2.40
N VAL A 84 25.26 -1.33 -3.72
CA VAL A 84 24.61 -2.35 -4.56
C VAL A 84 24.97 -3.76 -4.08
N THR A 85 26.20 -3.97 -3.62
CA THR A 85 26.64 -5.26 -3.07
C THR A 85 25.89 -5.60 -1.77
N LYS A 86 25.77 -4.63 -0.84
CA LYS A 86 24.98 -4.80 0.39
C LYS A 86 23.51 -5.08 0.11
N TRP A 87 22.95 -4.40 -0.89
CA TRP A 87 21.57 -4.64 -1.33
C TRP A 87 21.39 -6.06 -1.88
N ARG A 88 22.33 -6.56 -2.68
CA ARG A 88 22.28 -7.95 -3.20
C ARG A 88 22.33 -8.99 -2.09
N GLU A 89 23.17 -8.79 -1.08
CA GLU A 89 23.24 -9.69 0.09
C GLU A 89 21.91 -9.71 0.85
N THR A 90 21.34 -8.53 1.09
CA THR A 90 20.04 -8.39 1.77
C THR A 90 18.92 -9.09 1.00
N VAL A 91 18.86 -8.91 -0.32
CA VAL A 91 17.88 -9.59 -1.18
C VAL A 91 18.06 -11.11 -1.13
N THR A 92 19.29 -11.60 -1.11
CA THR A 92 19.59 -13.03 -1.02
C THR A 92 19.06 -13.62 0.30
N GLN A 93 19.31 -12.94 1.42
CA GLN A 93 18.79 -13.36 2.73
C GLN A 93 17.26 -13.37 2.77
N LEU A 94 16.60 -12.38 2.16
CA LEU A 94 15.14 -12.35 2.06
C LEU A 94 14.58 -13.50 1.23
N ILE A 95 15.24 -13.86 0.12
CA ILE A 95 14.86 -15.00 -0.71
C ILE A 95 14.95 -16.30 0.10
N GLU A 96 16.05 -16.51 0.84
CA GLU A 96 16.22 -17.69 1.69
C GLU A 96 15.18 -17.75 2.81
N SER A 97 14.93 -16.63 3.50
CA SER A 97 13.88 -16.54 4.52
C SER A 97 12.50 -16.88 3.95
N THR A 98 12.19 -16.40 2.75
CA THR A 98 10.91 -16.66 2.07
C THR A 98 10.77 -18.14 1.71
N LYS A 99 11.83 -18.78 1.20
CA LYS A 99 11.83 -20.22 0.91
C LYS A 99 11.53 -21.03 2.17
N THR A 100 12.16 -20.70 3.29
CA THR A 100 11.91 -21.38 4.58
C THR A 100 10.48 -21.20 5.04
N LYS A 101 9.91 -19.98 4.94
CA LYS A 101 8.51 -19.73 5.30
C LYS A 101 7.54 -20.51 4.42
N ASN A 102 7.80 -20.61 3.12
CA ASN A 102 6.97 -21.41 2.21
C ASN A 102 6.98 -22.89 2.58
N LEU A 103 8.15 -23.45 2.92
CA LEU A 103 8.25 -24.84 3.37
C LEU A 103 7.44 -25.09 4.66
N THR A 104 7.45 -24.13 5.60
CA THR A 104 6.62 -24.20 6.80
C THR A 104 5.13 -24.17 6.46
N ILE A 105 4.70 -23.31 5.54
CA ILE A 105 3.30 -23.22 5.08
C ILE A 105 2.86 -24.54 4.45
N GLU A 106 3.68 -25.13 3.57
CA GLU A 106 3.39 -26.43 2.95
C GLU A 106 3.22 -27.53 4.01
N THR A 107 4.08 -27.53 5.04
CA THR A 107 3.98 -28.48 6.16
C THR A 107 2.69 -28.28 6.96
N GLN A 108 2.31 -27.04 7.23
CA GLN A 108 1.06 -26.72 7.94
C GLN A 108 -0.17 -27.12 7.11
N GLN A 109 -0.15 -26.90 5.80
CA GLN A 109 -1.22 -27.32 4.90
C GLN A 109 -1.42 -28.84 4.91
N GLN A 110 -0.34 -29.63 4.93
CA GLN A 110 -0.43 -31.08 5.08
C GLN A 110 -1.06 -31.49 6.40
N GLN A 111 -0.72 -30.83 7.51
CA GLN A 111 -1.32 -31.11 8.82
C GLN A 111 -2.82 -30.80 8.84
N ILE A 112 -3.24 -29.68 8.23
CA ILE A 112 -4.65 -29.32 8.11
C ILE A 112 -5.43 -30.37 7.30
N GLN A 113 -4.86 -30.88 6.21
CA GLN A 113 -5.50 -31.95 5.43
C GLN A 113 -5.70 -33.23 6.25
N ILE A 114 -4.71 -33.62 7.05
CA ILE A 114 -4.82 -34.78 7.94
C ILE A 114 -5.92 -34.56 8.98
N GLN A 115 -5.99 -33.37 9.58
CA GLN A 115 -7.04 -33.04 10.56
C GLN A 115 -8.43 -33.05 9.92
N GLN A 116 -8.57 -32.53 8.71
CA GLN A 116 -9.84 -32.56 7.98
C GLN A 116 -10.33 -33.99 7.74
N GLN A 117 -9.43 -34.90 7.35
CA GLN A 117 -9.78 -36.31 7.17
C GLN A 117 -10.21 -37.00 8.47
N GLN A 118 -9.58 -36.63 9.60
CA GLN A 118 -9.98 -37.13 10.92
C GLN A 118 -11.39 -36.64 11.30
N ILE A 119 -11.70 -35.37 11.05
CA ILE A 119 -13.02 -34.80 11.31
C ILE A 119 -14.09 -35.51 10.47
N GLU A 120 -13.84 -35.74 9.19
CA GLU A 120 -14.77 -36.48 8.32
C GLU A 120 -15.04 -37.89 8.83
N THR A 121 -13.99 -38.59 9.29
CA THR A 121 -14.11 -39.91 9.90
C THR A 121 -14.98 -39.87 11.17
N GLN A 122 -14.79 -38.86 12.02
CA GLN A 122 -15.61 -38.68 13.22
C GLN A 122 -17.07 -38.37 12.87
N GLN A 123 -17.33 -37.55 11.85
CA GLN A 123 -18.68 -37.26 11.37
C GLN A 123 -19.39 -38.52 10.87
N GLN A 124 -18.70 -39.38 10.11
CA GLN A 124 -19.24 -40.66 9.67
C GLN A 124 -19.59 -41.56 10.86
N HIS A 125 -18.72 -41.63 11.87
CA HIS A 125 -19.00 -42.40 13.08
C HIS A 125 -20.24 -41.88 13.82
N MET A 126 -20.38 -40.55 13.94
CA MET A 126 -21.52 -39.91 14.59
C MET A 126 -22.83 -40.17 13.81
N GLN A 127 -22.80 -40.11 12.48
CA GLN A 127 -23.96 -40.46 11.65
C GLN A 127 -24.40 -41.90 11.85
N GLU A 128 -23.45 -42.83 11.97
CA GLU A 128 -23.74 -44.24 12.25
C GLU A 128 -24.35 -44.43 13.65
N GLN A 129 -23.83 -43.72 14.66
CA GLN A 129 -24.44 -43.72 15.99
C GLN A 129 -25.87 -43.20 15.97
N ASN A 130 -26.14 -42.10 15.24
CA ASN A 130 -27.49 -41.54 15.12
C ASN A 130 -28.47 -42.51 14.44
N LYS A 131 -28.03 -43.27 13.44
CA LYS A 131 -28.85 -44.34 12.82
C LYS A 131 -29.23 -45.41 13.84
N ARG A 132 -28.29 -45.84 14.68
CA ARG A 132 -28.54 -46.83 15.74
C ARG A 132 -29.53 -46.31 16.78
N ILE A 133 -29.39 -45.05 17.18
CA ILE A 133 -30.34 -44.39 18.10
C ILE A 133 -31.75 -44.40 17.50
N SER A 134 -31.90 -44.00 16.23
CA SER A 134 -33.20 -43.99 15.56
C SER A 134 -33.85 -45.38 15.47
N LEU A 135 -33.06 -46.43 15.24
CA LEU A 135 -33.54 -47.81 15.23
C LEU A 135 -34.03 -48.25 16.63
N LEU A 136 -33.28 -47.89 17.68
CA LEU A 136 -33.66 -48.16 19.07
C LEU A 136 -34.96 -47.43 19.44
N GLU A 137 -35.10 -46.16 19.06
CA GLU A 137 -36.34 -45.39 19.29
C GLU A 137 -37.56 -46.03 18.63
N THR A 138 -37.40 -46.53 17.41
CA THR A 138 -38.47 -47.24 16.69
C THR A 138 -38.85 -48.54 17.41
N THR A 139 -37.85 -49.31 17.84
CA THR A 139 -38.08 -50.55 18.61
C THR A 139 -38.82 -50.28 19.91
N ILE A 140 -38.44 -49.23 20.65
CA ILE A 140 -39.11 -48.82 21.89
C ILE A 140 -40.55 -48.41 21.61
N ARG A 141 -40.81 -47.69 20.51
CA ARG A 141 -42.16 -47.28 20.11
C ARG A 141 -43.04 -48.50 19.83
N ASP A 142 -42.54 -49.46 19.06
CA ASP A 142 -43.26 -50.67 18.71
C ASP A 142 -43.57 -51.52 19.96
N GLN A 143 -42.61 -51.63 20.88
CA GLN A 143 -42.82 -52.30 22.17
C GLN A 143 -43.90 -51.61 23.00
N LYS A 144 -43.91 -50.27 23.07
CA LYS A 144 -44.97 -49.52 23.75
C LYS A 144 -46.34 -49.79 23.14
N GLU A 145 -46.45 -49.82 21.82
CA GLU A 145 -47.71 -50.11 21.13
C GLU A 145 -48.19 -51.53 21.41
N GLN A 146 -47.29 -52.52 21.45
CA GLN A 146 -47.63 -53.88 21.85
C GLN A 146 -48.14 -53.94 23.28
N ILE A 147 -47.48 -53.25 24.22
CA ILE A 147 -47.90 -53.17 25.62
C ILE A 147 -49.30 -52.56 25.73
N GLU A 148 -49.60 -51.50 24.99
CA GLU A 148 -50.92 -50.85 25.01
C GLU A 148 -52.01 -51.78 24.44
N LYS A 149 -51.73 -52.51 23.36
CA LYS A 149 -52.63 -53.54 22.82
C LYS A 149 -52.90 -54.65 23.83
N TRP A 150 -51.88 -55.10 24.56
CA TRP A 150 -52.03 -56.06 25.66
C TRP A 150 -52.91 -55.53 26.79
N PHE A 151 -52.72 -54.27 27.20
CA PHE A 151 -53.56 -53.64 28.21
C PHE A 151 -55.02 -53.50 27.75
N GLN A 152 -55.26 -53.16 26.50
CA GLN A 152 -56.60 -53.05 25.95
C GLN A 152 -57.30 -54.42 25.91
N ALA A 153 -56.61 -55.48 25.47
CA ALA A 153 -57.15 -56.84 25.50
C ALA A 153 -57.50 -57.30 26.93
N LEU A 154 -56.68 -56.95 27.93
CA LEU A 154 -56.98 -57.22 29.35
C LEU A 154 -58.21 -56.46 29.87
N LYS A 155 -58.45 -55.22 29.40
CA LYS A 155 -59.66 -54.46 29.73
C LYS A 155 -60.90 -55.12 29.13
N ASP A 156 -60.80 -55.59 27.89
CA ASP A 156 -61.90 -56.26 27.20
C ASP A 156 -62.24 -57.61 27.85
N MET A 157 -61.24 -58.33 28.39
CA MET A 157 -61.44 -59.54 29.19
C MET A 157 -62.16 -59.29 30.54
N LYS A 158 -62.15 -58.07 31.09
CA LYS A 158 -62.81 -57.72 32.36
C LYS A 158 -64.32 -57.44 32.24
N GLN A 159 -64.92 -57.51 31.05
CA GLN A 159 -66.37 -57.33 30.83
C GLN A 159 -67.21 -58.63 30.91
N ILE A 160 -66.76 -59.64 31.66
CA ILE A 160 -67.52 -60.90 31.89
C ILE A 160 -67.84 -61.02 33.39
N PRO A 161 -69.06 -61.42 33.81
CA PRO A 161 -69.43 -61.50 35.23
C PRO A 161 -68.77 -62.68 35.95
N LYS A 162 -68.52 -62.46 37.26
CA LYS A 162 -67.76 -63.26 38.24
C LYS A 162 -68.10 -64.77 38.29
N VAL A 163 -67.05 -65.61 38.35
CA VAL A 163 -67.02 -66.93 39.04
C VAL A 163 -65.60 -67.16 39.63
N PRO A 164 -65.43 -67.71 40.86
CA PRO A 164 -64.15 -67.79 41.59
C PRO A 164 -63.31 -69.06 41.25
N PRO A 165 -62.06 -69.19 41.75
CA PRO A 165 -60.89 -69.58 40.95
C PRO A 165 -60.60 -71.09 40.90
N LYS A 166 -59.87 -71.50 39.85
CA LYS A 166 -59.04 -72.71 39.85
C LYS A 166 -57.70 -72.39 39.19
N ILE A 167 -56.65 -72.36 39.99
CA ILE A 167 -55.27 -72.22 39.53
C ILE A 167 -54.88 -73.53 38.85
N ALA A 168 -54.60 -73.47 37.55
CA ALA A 168 -53.83 -74.47 36.83
C ALA A 168 -52.94 -73.76 35.80
N SER A 169 -51.67 -74.14 35.87
CA SER A 169 -50.51 -73.82 35.04
C SER A 169 -50.78 -73.45 33.58
N LEU A 170 -50.01 -72.49 33.04
CA LEU A 170 -49.47 -72.53 31.67
C LEU A 170 -48.21 -71.64 31.59
N SER A 171 -47.16 -72.26 31.08
CA SER A 171 -45.79 -71.78 30.88
C SER A 171 -45.67 -70.65 29.85
N ALA A 172 -44.78 -69.69 30.10
CA ALA A 172 -44.30 -68.74 29.09
C ALA A 172 -43.05 -69.32 28.37
N PRO A 173 -42.87 -69.07 27.05
CA PRO A 173 -41.81 -69.67 26.23
C PRO A 173 -40.42 -69.07 26.46
N PRO A 174 -39.35 -69.80 26.08
CA PRO A 174 -37.97 -69.44 26.36
C PRO A 174 -37.44 -68.44 25.33
N ASP A 175 -36.78 -67.38 25.80
CA ASP A 175 -35.53 -66.84 25.22
C ASP A 175 -35.07 -65.59 25.98
N ILE A 176 -34.87 -65.75 27.29
CA ILE A 176 -34.08 -64.83 28.10
C ILE A 176 -33.09 -65.66 28.91
N GLN A 177 -32.15 -66.31 28.22
CA GLN A 177 -31.08 -67.04 28.90
C GLN A 177 -29.80 -67.21 28.07
N ASN A 178 -29.36 -66.16 27.36
CA ASN A 178 -28.05 -66.21 26.69
C ASN A 178 -27.23 -64.90 26.66
N MET A 179 -27.45 -63.95 27.58
CA MET A 179 -26.59 -62.74 27.66
C MET A 179 -26.15 -62.35 29.07
N LEU A 180 -25.99 -63.33 29.97
CA LEU A 180 -25.29 -63.15 31.24
C LEU A 180 -24.22 -64.23 31.39
N GLN A 181 -23.00 -63.94 30.95
CA GLN A 181 -21.76 -64.48 31.53
C GLN A 181 -20.55 -63.61 31.14
N ASN A 182 -20.03 -62.89 32.16
CA ASN A 182 -18.71 -62.23 32.32
C ASN A 182 -18.63 -60.68 32.23
N PRO A 183 -18.54 -59.97 33.38
CA PRO A 183 -17.95 -58.62 33.58
C PRO A 183 -16.48 -58.73 34.09
N PRO A 184 -15.71 -57.70 34.56
CA PRO A 184 -15.93 -56.24 34.80
C PRO A 184 -14.80 -55.35 34.15
N SER A 185 -14.64 -54.03 34.30
CA SER A 185 -14.57 -53.19 35.50
C SER A 185 -14.38 -51.69 35.18
N GLY A 186 -14.97 -50.82 36.00
CA GLY A 186 -14.43 -49.48 36.28
C GLY A 186 -15.32 -48.27 35.95
N THR A 187 -16.33 -47.99 36.77
CA THR A 187 -16.85 -46.63 37.04
C THR A 187 -15.75 -45.72 37.64
N PRO A 188 -15.78 -44.36 37.59
CA PRO A 188 -16.99 -43.57 37.86
C PRO A 188 -17.09 -42.12 37.25
N ILE A 189 -18.24 -41.48 37.57
CA ILE A 189 -18.51 -40.02 37.72
C ILE A 189 -18.97 -39.21 36.49
N LEU A 190 -20.26 -38.88 36.48
CA LEU A 190 -20.85 -37.66 35.91
C LEU A 190 -20.57 -36.47 36.86
N PRO A 191 -20.32 -35.24 36.37
CA PRO A 191 -21.44 -34.31 36.40
C PRO A 191 -21.51 -33.24 35.29
N ASN A 192 -22.75 -32.82 35.09
CA ASN A 192 -23.26 -31.51 34.67
C ASN A 192 -23.09 -30.97 33.24
N VAL A 193 -24.27 -30.80 32.64
CA VAL A 193 -24.63 -29.95 31.50
C VAL A 193 -24.46 -28.46 31.85
N PRO A 194 -24.04 -27.61 30.91
CA PRO A 194 -24.90 -26.48 30.48
C PRO A 194 -24.98 -26.38 28.94
N GLN A 195 -26.20 -26.47 28.39
CA GLN A 195 -26.98 -25.38 27.78
C GLN A 195 -26.36 -24.62 26.59
N HIS A 196 -26.93 -24.93 25.41
CA HIS A 196 -27.31 -24.07 24.27
C HIS A 196 -26.45 -22.86 23.85
N SER A 197 -26.03 -22.86 22.58
CA SER A 197 -26.46 -21.85 21.57
C SER A 197 -26.20 -22.35 20.12
N PRO A 198 -26.93 -21.83 19.10
CA PRO A 198 -27.11 -22.47 17.79
C PRO A 198 -26.30 -21.73 16.68
N PRO A 199 -26.61 -21.81 15.36
CA PRO A 199 -25.65 -22.19 14.33
C PRO A 199 -25.12 -21.02 13.48
N ASN A 200 -24.05 -21.33 12.73
CA ASN A 200 -23.52 -20.61 11.57
C ASN A 200 -24.44 -19.63 10.83
N THR A 201 -23.89 -18.45 10.48
CA THR A 201 -24.19 -17.75 9.23
C THR A 201 -22.95 -17.06 8.64
N ALA A 202 -22.64 -17.50 7.40
CA ALA A 202 -22.02 -16.80 6.26
C ALA A 202 -20.59 -16.22 6.34
N PRO A 203 -19.79 -16.36 5.25
CA PRO A 203 -18.42 -15.89 5.18
C PRO A 203 -18.38 -14.38 4.87
N ASN A 204 -17.65 -13.61 5.69
CA ASN A 204 -17.41 -12.20 5.43
C ASN A 204 -16.23 -12.05 4.44
N LEU A 205 -16.52 -11.49 3.26
CA LEU A 205 -15.53 -10.96 2.32
C LEU A 205 -15.51 -9.44 2.54
N GLU A 206 -14.49 -8.94 3.25
CA GLU A 206 -14.24 -7.51 3.39
C GLU A 206 -12.77 -7.13 3.21
N ALA A 207 -12.63 -5.90 2.71
CA ALA A 207 -11.45 -5.22 2.23
C ALA A 207 -10.29 -5.17 3.22
N GLY A 208 -9.05 -5.20 2.69
CA GLY A 208 -7.85 -4.86 3.45
C GLY A 208 -7.58 -5.76 4.64
N ALA A 209 -7.38 -7.06 4.41
CA ALA A 209 -7.06 -7.98 5.50
C ALA A 209 -5.76 -7.52 6.23
N PRO A 210 -5.81 -7.25 7.55
CA PRO A 210 -4.63 -6.97 8.35
C PRO A 210 -3.72 -8.21 8.39
N ALA A 211 -2.42 -8.01 8.61
CA ALA A 211 -1.50 -9.10 8.89
C ALA A 211 -1.89 -9.78 10.23
N LEU A 212 -2.84 -10.72 10.18
CA LEU A 212 -3.10 -11.64 11.28
C LEU A 212 -1.88 -12.55 11.40
N ILE A 213 -1.01 -12.28 12.37
CA ILE A 213 0.10 -13.16 12.70
C ILE A 213 -0.44 -14.26 13.61
N SER A 214 -0.86 -15.40 13.02
CA SER A 214 -1.14 -16.61 13.80
C SER A 214 0.18 -17.24 14.25
N VAL A 215 0.55 -17.07 15.52
CA VAL A 215 1.67 -17.78 16.13
C VAL A 215 1.11 -18.93 16.96
N SER A 216 1.43 -20.18 16.61
CA SER A 216 1.24 -21.33 17.48
C SER A 216 2.41 -21.40 18.46
N GLN A 217 2.15 -21.23 19.75
CA GLN A 217 3.19 -21.27 20.78
C GLN A 217 3.82 -22.66 20.90
N THR A 218 5.15 -22.69 21.04
CA THR A 218 5.88 -23.80 21.65
C THR A 218 6.09 -23.49 23.13
N ALA A 219 5.49 -24.33 24.00
CA ALA A 219 5.78 -24.47 25.42
C ALA A 219 5.65 -23.19 26.29
N GLY A 220 4.42 -22.70 26.48
CA GLY A 220 4.05 -21.68 27.46
C GLY A 220 2.56 -21.76 27.80
N THR A 221 2.13 -21.15 28.91
CA THR A 221 0.70 -21.04 29.23
C THR A 221 0.07 -20.08 28.21
N PRO A 222 -0.99 -20.46 27.48
CA PRO A 222 -1.58 -19.59 26.47
C PRO A 222 -2.08 -18.29 27.11
N PRO A 223 -1.92 -17.14 26.44
CA PRO A 223 -2.39 -15.86 26.94
C PRO A 223 -3.90 -15.91 27.14
N SER A 224 -4.39 -15.25 28.18
CA SER A 224 -5.83 -15.24 28.43
C SER A 224 -6.56 -14.49 27.32
N ALA A 225 -7.74 -15.00 26.93
CA ALA A 225 -8.51 -14.42 25.84
C ALA A 225 -8.91 -12.98 26.20
N GLY A 226 -8.57 -12.01 25.36
CA GLY A 226 -8.82 -10.59 25.60
C GLY A 226 -7.76 -9.88 26.46
N ALA A 227 -6.69 -10.56 26.88
CA ALA A 227 -5.60 -9.90 27.60
C ALA A 227 -4.79 -8.97 26.68
N HIS A 228 -4.51 -7.77 27.17
CA HIS A 228 -3.53 -6.88 26.58
C HIS A 228 -2.14 -7.40 26.85
N LEU A 229 -1.38 -7.65 25.78
CA LEU A 229 -0.01 -8.13 25.87
C LEU A 229 0.97 -6.97 25.73
N PRO A 230 1.95 -6.83 26.64
CA PRO A 230 3.00 -5.83 26.52
C PRO A 230 3.78 -6.02 25.23
N SER A 231 4.11 -4.92 24.54
CA SER A 231 4.98 -4.95 23.37
C SER A 231 6.06 -3.88 23.43
N THR A 232 7.24 -4.19 22.90
CA THR A 232 8.29 -3.23 22.60
C THR A 232 8.45 -3.12 21.10
N VAL A 233 8.76 -1.91 20.65
CA VAL A 233 8.78 -1.54 19.25
C VAL A 233 10.05 -0.76 18.97
N ALA A 234 10.81 -1.18 17.97
CA ALA A 234 11.96 -0.46 17.44
C ALA A 234 11.77 -0.28 15.93
N GLY A 235 11.87 0.95 15.43
CA GLY A 235 11.66 1.22 14.02
C GLY A 235 11.76 2.70 13.67
N PRO A 236 11.26 3.09 12.48
CA PRO A 236 11.37 4.43 11.93
C PRO A 236 10.84 5.56 12.84
N SER A 237 9.74 5.30 13.55
CA SER A 237 9.11 6.28 14.43
C SER A 237 8.67 5.65 15.75
N SER A 238 8.96 6.32 16.87
CA SER A 238 8.52 5.90 18.20
C SER A 238 7.04 6.18 18.49
N SER A 239 6.34 6.89 17.61
CA SER A 239 4.90 7.17 17.76
C SER A 239 4.01 6.00 17.33
N VAL A 240 4.53 5.10 16.50
CA VAL A 240 3.80 3.93 16.01
C VAL A 240 3.79 2.85 17.08
N THR A 241 2.60 2.38 17.43
CA THR A 241 2.42 1.33 18.44
C THR A 241 1.80 0.08 17.84
N PHE A 242 2.03 -1.05 18.50
CA PHE A 242 1.49 -2.35 18.10
C PHE A 242 0.74 -2.94 19.29
N PRO A 243 -0.49 -2.44 19.58
CA PRO A 243 -1.33 -3.08 20.58
C PRO A 243 -1.51 -4.55 20.24
N ALA A 244 -1.27 -5.42 21.21
CA ALA A 244 -1.36 -6.87 21.07
C ALA A 244 -2.44 -7.41 22.00
N MET A 245 -3.28 -8.31 21.49
CA MET A 245 -4.33 -8.97 22.26
C MET A 245 -4.31 -10.47 22.07
N GLY A 246 -4.32 -11.21 23.18
CA GLY A 246 -4.51 -12.66 23.20
C GLY A 246 -5.92 -13.04 22.73
N GLN A 247 -6.02 -14.08 21.90
CA GLN A 247 -7.27 -14.59 21.34
C GLN A 247 -7.68 -15.90 22.03
N SER A 248 -8.98 -16.22 22.00
CA SER A 248 -9.54 -17.42 22.61
C SER A 248 -9.01 -18.74 22.04
N ASN A 249 -8.46 -18.71 20.83
CA ASN A 249 -7.80 -19.84 20.17
C ASN A 249 -6.28 -19.91 20.44
N GLY A 250 -5.75 -19.10 21.37
CA GLY A 250 -4.32 -19.04 21.69
C GLY A 250 -3.45 -18.26 20.70
N THR A 251 -4.04 -17.57 19.71
CA THR A 251 -3.31 -16.66 18.81
C THR A 251 -3.16 -15.25 19.39
N ILE A 252 -2.27 -14.46 18.82
CA ILE A 252 -2.09 -13.04 19.19
C ILE A 252 -2.49 -12.20 17.98
N SER A 253 -3.41 -11.27 18.18
CA SER A 253 -3.75 -10.27 17.17
C SER A 253 -3.02 -8.97 17.47
N THR A 254 -2.43 -8.36 16.46
CA THR A 254 -1.83 -7.03 16.54
C THR A 254 -2.04 -6.28 15.24
N THR A 255 -2.17 -4.96 15.33
CA THR A 255 -2.26 -4.08 14.17
C THR A 255 -1.50 -2.80 14.51
N ALA A 256 -0.72 -2.29 13.56
CA ALA A 256 -0.02 -1.03 13.72
C ALA A 256 -1.04 0.09 13.92
N HIS A 257 -0.88 0.85 15.00
CA HIS A 257 -1.59 2.10 15.21
C HIS A 257 -0.64 3.25 14.85
N VAL A 258 -0.95 3.94 13.74
CA VAL A 258 -0.24 5.11 13.26
C VAL A 258 -1.03 6.36 13.67
N PRO A 259 -0.55 7.17 14.63
CA PRO A 259 -1.34 8.30 15.15
C PRO A 259 -1.63 9.38 14.12
N ASP A 260 -0.67 9.67 13.24
CA ASP A 260 -0.83 10.58 12.11
C ASP A 260 -0.58 9.81 10.80
N PRO A 261 -1.63 9.49 10.02
CA PRO A 261 -1.47 8.76 8.77
C PRO A 261 -0.76 9.57 7.67
N TYR A 262 -0.48 10.86 7.88
CA TYR A 262 0.26 11.67 6.94
C TYR A 262 1.72 11.89 7.32
N ASP A 263 2.17 11.37 8.47
CA ASP A 263 3.58 11.35 8.82
C ASP A 263 4.30 10.21 8.09
N ILE A 264 5.03 10.55 7.03
CA ILE A 264 5.74 9.57 6.22
C ILE A 264 6.79 8.77 7.02
N ASN A 265 7.32 9.34 8.10
CA ASN A 265 8.32 8.69 8.95
C ASN A 265 7.72 7.58 9.82
N SER A 266 6.39 7.49 9.90
CA SER A 266 5.68 6.41 10.58
C SER A 266 5.59 5.12 9.74
N TYR A 267 6.07 5.14 8.49
CA TYR A 267 6.07 3.99 7.59
C TYR A 267 7.45 3.38 7.42
N GLY A 268 7.48 2.05 7.25
CA GLY A 268 8.71 1.27 7.12
C GLY A 268 8.69 -0.02 7.94
N THR A 269 9.86 -0.60 8.17
CA THR A 269 9.97 -1.88 8.86
C THR A 269 10.25 -1.67 10.35
N TYR A 270 9.39 -2.25 11.18
CA TYR A 270 9.48 -2.23 12.63
C TYR A 270 9.85 -3.62 13.15
N GLN A 271 10.77 -3.68 14.12
CA GLN A 271 10.94 -4.85 14.97
C GLN A 271 9.94 -4.76 16.12
N VAL A 272 9.06 -5.74 16.20
CA VAL A 272 8.01 -5.83 17.23
C VAL A 272 8.26 -7.06 18.07
N THR A 273 8.39 -6.86 19.38
CA THR A 273 8.51 -7.93 20.35
C THR A 273 7.33 -7.89 21.31
N ILE A 274 6.59 -8.99 21.42
CA ILE A 274 5.41 -9.14 22.27
C ILE A 274 5.77 -10.11 23.37
N PHE A 275 5.44 -9.74 24.61
CA PHE A 275 5.72 -10.50 25.81
C PHE A 275 4.45 -11.13 26.38
N ASP A 276 4.62 -12.06 27.30
CA ASP A 276 3.55 -12.53 28.17
C ASP A 276 3.04 -11.41 29.10
N GLU A 277 1.92 -11.66 29.78
CA GLU A 277 1.29 -10.68 30.67
C GLU A 277 2.24 -10.21 31.79
N ALA A 278 3.19 -11.05 32.22
CA ALA A 278 4.17 -10.75 33.26
C ALA A 278 5.47 -10.09 32.75
N GLN A 279 5.62 -9.87 31.44
CA GLN A 279 6.83 -9.34 30.79
C GLN A 279 8.10 -10.19 31.04
N GLN A 280 7.96 -11.48 31.28
CA GLN A 280 9.06 -12.39 31.57
C GLN A 280 9.49 -13.20 30.34
N GLU A 281 8.54 -13.55 29.46
CA GLU A 281 8.79 -14.39 28.29
C GLU A 281 8.44 -13.65 26.99
N ILE A 282 9.28 -13.83 25.97
CA ILE A 282 9.00 -13.35 24.62
C ILE A 282 8.07 -14.36 23.95
N LEU A 283 6.85 -13.93 23.64
CA LEU A 283 5.89 -14.73 22.90
C LEU A 283 6.11 -14.62 21.39
N VAL A 284 6.45 -13.42 20.91
CA VAL A 284 6.67 -13.13 19.49
C VAL A 284 7.81 -12.11 19.35
N SER A 285 8.73 -12.33 18.43
CA SER A 285 9.63 -11.28 17.95
C SER A 285 9.73 -11.37 16.43
N THR A 286 9.31 -10.32 15.73
CA THR A 286 9.20 -10.34 14.26
C THR A 286 9.39 -8.95 13.67
N LEU A 287 9.61 -8.91 12.35
CA LEU A 287 9.62 -7.68 11.57
C LEU A 287 8.25 -7.47 10.93
N ILE A 288 7.66 -6.29 11.14
CA ILE A 288 6.40 -5.87 10.53
C ILE A 288 6.67 -4.64 9.68
N THR A 289 6.31 -4.70 8.40
CA THR A 289 6.36 -3.54 7.51
C THR A 289 5.03 -2.82 7.55
N VAL A 290 5.06 -1.56 8.00
CA VAL A 290 3.91 -0.65 8.01
C VAL A 290 3.96 0.20 6.75
N VAL A 291 2.86 0.24 6.01
CA VAL A 291 2.69 1.02 4.79
C VAL A 291 1.45 1.91 4.91
N PRO A 292 1.39 3.05 4.20
CA PRO A 292 0.19 3.88 4.19
C PRO A 292 -1.00 3.16 3.56
N ASP A 293 -2.22 3.49 3.99
CA ASP A 293 -3.42 3.08 3.29
C ASP A 293 -3.37 3.62 1.85
N THR A 294 -3.66 2.77 0.87
CA THR A 294 -3.74 3.17 -0.54
C THR A 294 -4.69 4.35 -0.77
N LYS A 295 -5.73 4.54 0.05
CA LYS A 295 -6.71 5.64 -0.07
C LYS A 295 -6.12 7.04 0.22
N ILE A 296 -5.04 7.10 0.99
CA ILE A 296 -4.31 8.35 1.26
C ILE A 296 -3.07 8.50 0.38
N CYS A 297 -2.78 7.51 -0.47
CA CYS A 297 -1.64 7.57 -1.38
C CYS A 297 -1.99 8.36 -2.65
N VAL A 298 -1.07 9.20 -3.13
CA VAL A 298 -1.25 9.93 -4.40
C VAL A 298 -1.48 8.91 -5.53
N PRO A 299 -2.57 9.02 -6.32
CA PRO A 299 -2.81 8.09 -7.41
C PRO A 299 -1.90 8.40 -8.61
N LYS A 300 -1.86 7.50 -9.60
CA LYS A 300 -1.22 7.77 -10.90
C LYS A 300 -2.02 8.75 -11.74
N GLN A 301 -3.33 8.82 -11.55
CA GLN A 301 -4.18 9.81 -12.18
C GLN A 301 -5.33 10.25 -11.28
N PHE A 302 -5.69 11.53 -11.37
CA PHE A 302 -6.97 12.02 -10.87
C PHE A 302 -7.95 12.15 -12.03
N VAL A 303 -9.23 11.87 -11.77
CA VAL A 303 -10.34 12.20 -12.66
C VAL A 303 -11.25 13.16 -11.92
N ILE A 304 -11.52 14.33 -12.50
CA ILE A 304 -12.32 15.37 -11.85
C ILE A 304 -13.75 15.29 -12.40
N ARG A 305 -14.73 15.20 -11.51
CA ARG A 305 -16.15 15.09 -11.84
C ARG A 305 -16.97 16.02 -10.95
N ASP A 306 -18.04 16.58 -11.46
CA ASP A 306 -18.95 17.38 -10.65
C ASP A 306 -19.73 16.47 -9.70
N ALA A 307 -19.72 16.82 -8.41
CA ALA A 307 -20.40 16.03 -7.37
C ALA A 307 -21.92 15.96 -7.55
N LEU A 308 -22.55 16.91 -8.27
CA LEU A 308 -24.01 16.96 -8.41
C LEU A 308 -24.58 16.07 -9.50
N ASN A 309 -23.78 15.68 -10.48
CA ASN A 309 -24.29 14.98 -11.66
C ASN A 309 -23.31 13.95 -12.21
N ASN A 310 -22.17 13.75 -11.54
CA ASN A 310 -21.11 12.82 -11.93
C ASN A 310 -20.51 13.09 -13.33
N ILE A 311 -20.71 14.29 -13.87
CA ILE A 311 -20.18 14.69 -15.18
C ILE A 311 -18.71 15.06 -15.04
N VAL A 312 -17.89 14.58 -15.96
CA VAL A 312 -16.48 14.92 -16.09
C VAL A 312 -16.30 16.43 -16.28
N VAL A 313 -15.40 17.04 -15.48
CA VAL A 313 -15.08 18.46 -15.59
C VAL A 313 -13.58 18.67 -15.79
N GLY A 314 -13.24 19.70 -16.55
CA GLY A 314 -11.86 20.13 -16.67
C GLY A 314 -11.35 20.77 -15.37
N GLY A 315 -10.04 20.76 -15.17
CA GLY A 315 -9.41 21.44 -14.04
C GLY A 315 -7.90 21.39 -14.04
N ARG A 316 -7.32 21.98 -12.99
CA ARG A 316 -5.90 21.98 -12.68
C ARG A 316 -5.68 21.29 -11.34
N VAL A 317 -4.69 20.42 -11.29
CA VAL A 317 -4.21 19.78 -10.05
C VAL A 317 -2.80 20.26 -9.75
N THR A 318 -2.59 20.71 -8.51
CA THR A 318 -1.31 21.16 -7.99
C THR A 318 -0.96 20.30 -6.78
N LEU A 319 0.27 19.78 -6.72
CA LEU A 319 0.79 19.10 -5.54
C LEU A 319 1.95 19.91 -4.98
N LYS A 320 1.83 20.30 -3.71
CA LYS A 320 2.90 20.95 -2.95
C LYS A 320 3.46 19.95 -1.96
N ASN A 321 4.77 19.81 -1.91
CA ASN A 321 5.45 18.88 -1.01
C ASN A 321 5.38 19.36 0.46
N GLY A 322 5.94 18.61 1.41
CA GLY A 322 5.86 18.94 2.85
C GLY A 322 6.44 20.31 3.23
N ASN A 323 7.32 20.85 2.39
CA ASN A 323 7.92 22.18 2.53
C ASN A 323 7.12 23.29 1.82
N GLY A 324 5.95 22.98 1.25
CA GLY A 324 5.09 23.92 0.52
C GLY A 324 5.55 24.23 -0.90
N THR A 325 6.59 23.56 -1.41
CA THR A 325 7.10 23.76 -2.77
C THR A 325 6.24 23.01 -3.77
N ILE A 326 5.89 23.65 -4.89
CA ILE A 326 5.14 22.99 -5.96
C ILE A 326 6.02 21.90 -6.60
N ALA A 327 5.66 20.64 -6.37
CA ALA A 327 6.33 19.49 -6.95
C ALA A 327 5.67 19.04 -8.26
N PHE A 328 4.39 19.35 -8.45
CA PHE A 328 3.67 19.03 -9.67
C PHE A 328 2.56 20.04 -9.95
N THR A 329 2.32 20.30 -11.23
CA THR A 329 1.11 20.96 -11.73
C THR A 329 0.71 20.32 -13.05
N GLY A 330 -0.55 19.93 -13.16
CA GLY A 330 -1.12 19.33 -14.36
C GLY A 330 -2.52 19.88 -14.64
N VAL A 331 -2.93 19.82 -15.90
CA VAL A 331 -4.30 20.12 -16.32
C VAL A 331 -4.93 18.86 -16.86
N THR A 332 -6.24 18.74 -16.70
CA THR A 332 -7.00 17.62 -17.22
C THR A 332 -7.05 17.61 -18.74
N ASP A 333 -7.06 16.42 -19.33
CA ASP A 333 -7.37 16.22 -20.74
C ASP A 333 -8.89 16.30 -21.02
N SER A 334 -9.29 15.97 -22.26
CA SER A 334 -10.70 15.94 -22.69
C SER A 334 -11.58 14.92 -21.95
N THR A 335 -10.97 13.99 -21.21
CA THR A 335 -11.65 13.01 -20.35
C THR A 335 -11.71 13.45 -18.89
N GLY A 336 -11.29 14.69 -18.59
CA GLY A 336 -11.19 15.22 -17.22
C GLY A 336 -10.12 14.52 -16.38
N THR A 337 -9.18 13.83 -17.03
CA THR A 337 -8.12 13.07 -16.38
C THR A 337 -6.83 13.87 -16.38
N VAL A 338 -6.14 13.91 -15.23
CA VAL A 338 -4.76 14.39 -15.14
C VAL A 338 -3.85 13.26 -14.68
N ARG A 339 -2.79 12.99 -15.44
CA ARG A 339 -1.76 12.02 -15.07
C ARG A 339 -0.71 12.68 -14.19
N ILE A 340 -0.43 12.06 -13.06
CA ILE A 340 0.57 12.52 -12.10
C ILE A 340 1.92 11.91 -12.45
N SER A 341 3.00 12.67 -12.25
CA SER A 341 4.35 12.17 -12.51
C SER A 341 4.66 10.92 -11.68
N ASP A 342 5.24 9.91 -12.33
CA ASP A 342 5.80 8.72 -11.68
C ASP A 342 7.13 9.02 -10.96
N THR A 343 7.71 10.20 -11.18
CA THR A 343 8.97 10.63 -10.56
C THR A 343 8.79 11.49 -9.31
N LEU A 344 7.57 11.56 -8.75
CA LEU A 344 7.35 12.26 -7.49
C LEU A 344 8.15 11.58 -6.37
N PRO A 345 9.00 12.32 -5.63
CA PRO A 345 9.70 11.78 -4.47
C PRO A 345 8.73 11.33 -3.38
N ASP A 346 9.21 10.43 -2.52
CA ASP A 346 8.54 10.08 -1.27
C ASP A 346 8.42 11.34 -0.39
N ASP A 347 7.19 11.78 -0.15
CA ASP A 347 6.87 12.92 0.71
C ASP A 347 5.35 12.95 1.00
N ILE A 348 4.96 13.82 1.92
CA ILE A 348 3.59 14.31 2.05
C ILE A 348 3.33 15.40 1.01
N TYR A 349 2.12 15.39 0.43
CA TYR A 349 1.69 16.38 -0.53
C TYR A 349 0.36 17.01 -0.12
N ASP A 350 0.35 18.34 -0.09
CA ASP A 350 -0.88 19.12 -0.14
C ASP A 350 -1.38 19.15 -1.60
N VAL A 351 -2.50 18.46 -1.83
CA VAL A 351 -3.18 18.38 -3.12
C VAL A 351 -4.20 19.50 -3.21
N GLU A 352 -4.13 20.29 -4.26
CA GLU A 352 -5.11 21.31 -4.61
C GLU A 352 -5.71 21.01 -5.99
N ILE A 353 -7.05 20.94 -6.05
CA ILE A 353 -7.78 20.69 -7.29
C ILE A 353 -8.71 21.87 -7.56
N ASN A 354 -8.43 22.61 -8.63
CA ASN A 354 -9.22 23.74 -9.09
C ASN A 354 -9.94 23.37 -10.39
N SER A 355 -11.28 23.30 -10.35
CA SER A 355 -12.06 23.03 -11.57
C SER A 355 -12.12 24.26 -12.47
N ASN A 356 -12.16 24.03 -13.78
CA ASN A 356 -12.44 25.07 -14.77
C ASN A 356 -13.88 25.61 -14.66
N ASN A 357 -14.78 24.85 -14.01
CA ASN A 357 -16.10 25.37 -13.65
C ASN A 357 -15.96 26.25 -12.39
N SER A 358 -16.01 27.57 -12.57
CA SER A 358 -15.88 28.55 -11.48
C SER A 358 -16.95 28.47 -10.41
N GLN A 359 -18.05 27.74 -10.65
CA GLN A 359 -19.08 27.49 -9.64
C GLN A 359 -18.67 26.38 -8.66
N LEU A 360 -17.70 25.53 -9.00
CA LEU A 360 -17.22 24.45 -8.14
C LEU A 360 -16.15 24.93 -7.16
N LYS A 361 -16.15 24.37 -5.96
CA LYS A 361 -15.20 24.69 -4.90
C LYS A 361 -13.85 24.03 -5.18
N THR A 362 -12.76 24.74 -4.89
CA THR A 362 -11.41 24.14 -4.85
C THR A 362 -11.35 23.06 -3.77
N LEU A 363 -10.88 21.86 -4.12
CA LEU A 363 -10.58 20.81 -3.14
C LEU A 363 -9.15 20.97 -2.63
N GLN A 364 -8.96 20.81 -1.33
CA GLN A 364 -7.65 20.81 -0.68
C GLN A 364 -7.61 19.66 0.34
N PHE A 365 -6.63 18.77 0.21
CA PHE A 365 -6.43 17.63 1.12
C PHE A 365 -4.98 17.13 1.05
N LYS A 366 -4.58 16.31 2.02
CA LYS A 366 -3.24 15.73 2.10
C LYS A 366 -3.22 14.33 1.49
N MET A 367 -2.10 13.97 0.87
CA MET A 367 -1.80 12.62 0.39
C MET A 367 -0.33 12.30 0.57
N VAL A 368 0.04 11.02 0.47
CA VAL A 368 1.42 10.54 0.65
C VAL A 368 1.92 9.88 -0.64
N VAL A 369 3.18 10.07 -0.99
CA VAL A 369 3.92 9.18 -1.89
C VAL A 369 4.90 8.38 -1.04
N PHE A 370 4.85 7.06 -1.12
CA PHE A 370 5.75 6.20 -0.34
C PHE A 370 6.16 4.98 -1.17
N ARG A 371 7.45 4.86 -1.46
CA ARG A 371 8.11 3.70 -2.09
C ARG A 371 7.38 3.17 -3.33
N GLY A 372 6.88 4.08 -4.16
CA GLY A 372 6.17 3.74 -5.41
C GLY A 372 4.77 3.16 -5.23
N ILE A 373 4.22 3.10 -4.01
CA ILE A 373 2.82 2.71 -3.77
C ILE A 373 1.92 3.82 -4.31
N ARG A 374 1.27 3.54 -5.44
CA ARG A 374 0.43 4.50 -6.17
C ARG A 374 -0.83 3.79 -6.68
N PRO A 375 -2.03 4.10 -6.15
CA PRO A 375 -3.29 3.64 -6.73
C PRO A 375 -3.38 4.05 -8.21
N PRO A 376 -4.05 3.26 -9.06
CA PRO A 376 -4.10 3.56 -10.50
C PRO A 376 -4.85 4.87 -10.78
N ASN A 377 -5.96 5.11 -10.08
CA ASN A 377 -6.82 6.26 -10.28
C ASN A 377 -7.43 6.74 -8.96
N SER A 378 -7.97 7.96 -8.96
CA SER A 378 -8.87 8.44 -7.91
C SER A 378 -9.83 9.47 -8.50
N ASN A 379 -11.12 9.23 -8.35
CA ASN A 379 -12.13 10.22 -8.70
C ASN A 379 -12.22 11.30 -7.62
N GLN A 380 -12.37 12.54 -8.06
CA GLN A 380 -12.45 13.72 -7.19
C GLN A 380 -13.70 14.51 -7.56
N PHE A 381 -14.48 14.84 -6.53
CA PHE A 381 -15.83 15.38 -6.68
C PHE A 381 -15.95 16.76 -6.03
N PRO A 382 -15.39 17.82 -6.65
CA PRO A 382 -15.63 19.18 -6.20
C PRO A 382 -17.14 19.49 -6.24
N ALA A 383 -17.70 19.86 -5.09
CA ALA A 383 -19.07 20.32 -5.00
C ALA A 383 -19.18 21.82 -5.32
N PRO A 384 -20.34 22.32 -5.77
CA PRO A 384 -20.56 23.75 -5.96
C PRO A 384 -20.33 24.58 -4.71
N ASN A 385 -19.93 25.83 -4.92
CA ASN A 385 -19.94 26.84 -3.89
C ASN A 385 -21.38 27.04 -3.39
N VAL A 386 -21.53 27.01 -2.07
CA VAL A 386 -22.80 27.18 -1.40
C VAL A 386 -22.81 28.57 -0.77
N PRO A 387 -23.47 29.57 -1.40
CA PRO A 387 -23.47 30.94 -0.89
C PRO A 387 -24.38 31.11 0.34
N ASN A 388 -25.35 30.20 0.53
CA ASN A 388 -26.20 30.20 1.71
C ASN A 388 -25.44 29.62 2.91
N PRO A 389 -25.18 30.39 3.99
CA PRO A 389 -24.42 29.91 5.15
C PRO A 389 -25.12 28.78 5.91
N ASN A 390 -26.44 28.61 5.71
CA ASN A 390 -27.20 27.52 6.31
C ASN A 390 -27.31 26.30 5.38
N GLN A 391 -26.66 26.28 4.22
CA GLN A 391 -26.69 25.15 3.32
C GLN A 391 -25.36 24.39 3.35
N MET A 392 -25.41 23.06 3.39
CA MET A 392 -24.23 22.21 3.16
C MET A 392 -24.52 21.14 2.12
N LYS A 393 -23.46 20.70 1.47
CA LYS A 393 -23.45 19.53 0.59
C LYS A 393 -22.59 18.45 1.21
N PHE A 394 -23.16 17.26 1.36
CA PHE A 394 -22.49 16.07 1.82
C PHE A 394 -22.17 15.23 0.59
N VAL A 395 -20.88 15.02 0.32
CA VAL A 395 -20.42 14.21 -0.82
C VAL A 395 -19.80 12.94 -0.27
N LEU A 396 -20.47 11.81 -0.47
CA LEU A 396 -19.93 10.48 -0.23
C LEU A 396 -19.21 10.02 -1.47
N LYS A 397 -17.99 9.51 -1.32
CA LYS A 397 -17.23 8.90 -2.40
C LYS A 397 -16.71 7.53 -1.96
N TRP A 398 -16.65 6.62 -2.92
CA TRP A 398 -16.06 5.30 -2.73
C TRP A 398 -15.44 4.80 -4.03
N ASP A 399 -14.68 3.73 -3.92
CA ASP A 399 -13.98 3.12 -5.06
C ASP A 399 -14.92 2.16 -5.82
N ALA A 400 -14.41 1.42 -6.81
CA ALA A 400 -15.21 0.44 -7.55
C ALA A 400 -15.83 -0.68 -6.69
N LEU A 401 -15.33 -0.92 -5.47
CA LEU A 401 -15.86 -1.90 -4.53
C LEU A 401 -16.01 -1.26 -3.12
N PRO A 402 -17.21 -1.31 -2.51
CA PRO A 402 -18.45 -1.89 -3.03
C PRO A 402 -18.99 -1.16 -4.28
N ALA A 403 -19.88 -1.81 -5.02
CA ALA A 403 -20.51 -1.17 -6.18
C ALA A 403 -21.40 0.01 -5.74
N ASP A 404 -22.02 -0.10 -4.57
CA ASP A 404 -22.96 0.90 -4.09
C ASP A 404 -22.74 1.21 -2.61
N LEU A 405 -22.98 2.46 -2.24
CA LEU A 405 -23.08 2.93 -0.86
C LEU A 405 -24.14 4.01 -0.79
N ASP A 406 -25.16 3.77 0.03
CA ASP A 406 -26.29 4.68 0.17
C ASP A 406 -26.05 5.75 1.25
N SER A 407 -26.34 7.00 0.90
CA SER A 407 -26.43 8.13 1.81
C SER A 407 -27.83 8.25 2.36
N HIS A 408 -27.92 8.27 3.68
CA HIS A 408 -29.15 8.54 4.40
C HIS A 408 -28.99 9.84 5.20
N MET A 409 -29.92 10.77 5.01
CA MET A 409 -30.01 11.97 5.84
C MET A 409 -31.34 12.00 6.57
N PHE A 410 -31.29 11.91 7.89
CA PHE A 410 -32.44 12.03 8.77
C PHE A 410 -32.46 13.42 9.41
N ALA A 411 -33.66 13.97 9.63
CA ALA A 411 -33.85 15.15 10.44
C ALA A 411 -34.83 14.89 11.59
N SER A 412 -34.66 15.57 12.72
CA SER A 412 -35.44 15.34 13.95
C SER A 412 -36.92 15.68 13.85
N ASN A 413 -37.35 16.32 12.75
CA ASN A 413 -38.74 16.57 12.42
C ASN A 413 -39.42 15.38 11.70
N GLY A 414 -38.69 14.26 11.50
CA GLY A 414 -39.18 13.05 10.86
C GLY A 414 -38.89 12.93 9.36
N THR A 415 -38.28 13.94 8.73
CA THR A 415 -37.88 13.84 7.31
C THR A 415 -36.66 12.94 7.14
N HIS A 416 -36.64 12.16 6.07
CA HIS A 416 -35.55 11.26 5.72
C HIS A 416 -35.34 11.27 4.21
N VAL A 417 -34.12 11.55 3.76
CA VAL A 417 -33.70 11.48 2.35
C VAL A 417 -32.76 10.30 2.14
N TYR A 418 -33.00 9.54 1.08
CA TYR A 418 -32.23 8.37 0.60
C TYR A 418 -32.69 8.01 -0.82
N TYR A 419 -32.13 6.98 -1.45
CA TYR A 419 -32.39 6.63 -2.86
C TYR A 419 -33.87 6.50 -3.26
N GLN A 420 -34.76 6.00 -2.37
CA GLN A 420 -36.21 5.92 -2.68
C GLN A 420 -36.98 7.20 -2.35
N ASN A 421 -36.41 8.10 -1.55
CA ASN A 421 -37.02 9.37 -1.17
C ASN A 421 -36.01 10.50 -1.35
N THR A 422 -35.80 10.89 -2.60
CA THR A 422 -34.70 11.78 -3.00
C THR A 422 -34.90 13.23 -2.58
N ALA A 423 -36.08 13.63 -2.09
CA ALA A 423 -36.30 14.97 -1.57
C ALA A 423 -37.32 14.96 -0.43
N ALA A 424 -36.98 15.57 0.71
CA ALA A 424 -37.88 15.72 1.84
C ALA A 424 -37.53 16.99 2.65
N GLY A 425 -38.52 17.86 2.84
CA GLY A 425 -38.34 19.10 3.58
C GLY A 425 -37.32 20.02 2.89
N THR A 426 -36.20 20.28 3.57
CA THR A 426 -35.08 21.10 3.09
C THR A 426 -33.87 20.29 2.63
N MET A 427 -34.07 19.01 2.34
CA MET A 427 -33.02 18.06 1.97
C MET A 427 -33.29 17.46 0.59
N SER A 428 -32.23 17.24 -0.18
CA SER A 428 -32.26 16.69 -1.54
C SER A 428 -31.07 15.77 -1.77
N LEU A 429 -31.29 14.56 -2.28
CA LEU A 429 -30.29 13.67 -2.87
C LEU A 429 -30.12 14.09 -4.34
N ASP A 430 -29.05 14.82 -4.61
CA ASP A 430 -28.79 15.45 -5.91
C ASP A 430 -28.16 14.48 -6.91
N CYS A 431 -27.28 13.59 -6.42
CA CYS A 431 -26.58 12.59 -7.20
C CYS A 431 -26.59 11.27 -6.44
N ASP A 432 -26.85 10.19 -7.16
CA ASP A 432 -26.92 8.81 -6.68
C ASP A 432 -26.28 7.91 -7.75
N VAL A 433 -25.09 7.37 -7.47
CA VAL A 433 -24.34 6.51 -8.39
C VAL A 433 -24.23 5.13 -7.76
N THR A 434 -24.73 4.11 -8.43
CA THR A 434 -24.85 2.75 -7.85
C THR A 434 -23.94 1.70 -8.49
N SER A 435 -23.06 2.12 -9.42
CA SER A 435 -22.27 1.23 -10.27
C SER A 435 -20.77 1.20 -9.96
N GLY A 436 -20.39 1.65 -8.76
CA GLY A 436 -19.01 1.82 -8.30
C GLY A 436 -18.47 3.21 -8.62
N ASP A 437 -17.33 3.54 -8.02
CA ASP A 437 -16.63 4.80 -8.29
C ASP A 437 -17.52 6.04 -8.04
N GLY A 438 -18.42 5.91 -7.07
CA GLY A 438 -19.52 6.84 -6.86
C GLY A 438 -19.06 8.27 -6.61
N PRO A 439 -20.01 9.19 -6.79
CA PRO A 439 -20.42 9.88 -5.60
C PRO A 439 -21.92 9.72 -5.35
N GLU A 440 -22.29 9.87 -4.10
CA GLU A 440 -23.59 10.39 -3.74
C GLU A 440 -23.47 11.78 -3.15
N THR A 441 -24.42 12.65 -3.47
CA THR A 441 -24.43 14.01 -2.95
C THR A 441 -25.79 14.38 -2.36
N ILE A 442 -25.83 14.73 -1.08
CA ILE A 442 -27.00 15.30 -0.42
C ILE A 442 -26.81 16.79 -0.16
N THR A 443 -27.75 17.62 -0.58
CA THR A 443 -27.89 19.00 -0.14
C THR A 443 -28.85 19.10 1.04
N VAL A 444 -28.47 19.89 2.05
CA VAL A 444 -29.33 20.24 3.19
C VAL A 444 -29.31 21.74 3.40
N ASP A 445 -30.49 22.37 3.41
CA ASP A 445 -30.68 23.69 4.01
C ASP A 445 -31.06 23.51 5.50
N PHE A 446 -30.12 23.77 6.39
CA PHE A 446 -30.27 23.63 7.83
C PHE A 446 -31.30 24.60 8.37
N GLN A 447 -32.27 24.03 9.08
CA GLN A 447 -33.28 24.76 9.83
C GLN A 447 -32.87 24.91 11.31
N PRO A 448 -33.15 26.07 11.93
CA PRO A 448 -32.95 26.24 13.38
C PRO A 448 -33.70 25.18 14.19
N ASN A 449 -33.08 24.70 15.27
CA ASN A 449 -33.65 23.71 16.20
C ASN A 449 -33.99 22.33 15.59
N VAL A 450 -33.50 22.02 14.39
CA VAL A 450 -33.59 20.68 13.80
C VAL A 450 -32.24 20.00 13.89
N LYS A 451 -32.21 18.75 14.38
CA LYS A 451 -31.01 17.91 14.38
C LYS A 451 -30.98 17.07 13.12
N TYR A 452 -29.80 16.91 12.53
CA TYR A 452 -29.58 16.12 11.32
C TYR A 452 -28.62 14.98 11.62
N VAL A 453 -28.87 13.82 11.04
CA VAL A 453 -28.01 12.64 11.16
C VAL A 453 -27.75 12.11 9.76
N TYR A 454 -26.47 12.12 9.38
CA TYR A 454 -25.98 11.51 8.15
C TYR A 454 -25.48 10.10 8.45
N VAL A 455 -25.94 9.12 7.68
CA VAL A 455 -25.56 7.71 7.82
C VAL A 455 -25.18 7.19 6.44
N VAL A 456 -24.14 6.36 6.39
CA VAL A 456 -23.78 5.58 5.21
C VAL A 456 -24.25 4.15 5.43
N HIS A 457 -24.99 3.61 4.48
CA HIS A 457 -25.46 2.24 4.47
C HIS A 457 -24.80 1.47 3.32
N ARG A 458 -24.62 0.15 3.47
CA ARG A 458 -23.98 -0.73 2.50
C ARG A 458 -24.90 -1.90 2.17
#